data_AF-A0A1G1R3F9-F1
#
_entry.id   AF-A0A1G1R3F9-F1
#
_cell.length_a   1.000
_cell.length_b   1.000
_cell.length_c   1.000
_cell.angle_alpha   90.00
_cell.angle_beta   90.00
_cell.angle_gamma   90.00
#
_symmetry.space_group_name_H-M   'P 1'
#
loop_
_entity.id
_entity.type
_entity.pdbx_description
1 polymer ?
#
loop_
_entity_poly.entity_id
_entity_poly.type
_entity_poly.pdbx_seq_one_letter_code
_entity_poly.pdbx_strand_id
1 'polypeptide(L)'
;MQAHTAEHLPKYKKIQLGGYYTPEKLVTRVYNSIQPYLLNNKKNVVIFDSAGGCGAFLVNISKNDYRIADCDGEACAFLRQRFDANKVFRTNSLIEVHRDKYSIPSTAFLIIIGNPPYNDMTSEFRNGEKGKILCDEDLRDRDLGVSFLKSYNKLNADIVCVLHPLSYLIKETNFKRLRDFRDNYRLIRGEIFSSALFSGTGFGKFPIVVAFYERNTEGMTFDYIKSFRFNILDSDKTFVLSDFKTTDGYINKYPPRKNDLKKSPIGLYYYTFRDLNSLKKNTSFITKEHPNGIVVTLENFYKYSYLYSLKSLFNPEDAWLYGNLSPLVRIEDVERNKELYISYAIKTNRVFGEMGSFISRKIAEFYKIRIDNTGPVDKIEKTIKNRLNKLVI
;
A
#
# COMPACT_ATOMS: atom_id res chain seq x y z
N MET A 1 -15.92 24.02 -22.60
CA MET A 1 -14.78 23.25 -23.15
C MET A 1 -14.43 22.16 -22.14
N GLN A 2 -14.50 20.90 -22.55
CA GLN A 2 -14.33 19.74 -21.68
C GLN A 2 -12.95 19.76 -21.02
N ALA A 3 -12.91 19.93 -19.70
CA ALA A 3 -11.70 19.82 -18.89
C ALA A 3 -11.27 18.36 -18.66
N HIS A 4 -11.76 17.42 -19.49
CA HIS A 4 -11.78 15.99 -19.17
C HIS A 4 -10.76 15.16 -19.97
N THR A 5 -10.00 15.79 -20.86
CA THR A 5 -8.82 15.18 -21.47
C THR A 5 -7.76 16.26 -21.65
N ALA A 6 -6.51 15.95 -21.31
CA ALA A 6 -5.37 16.78 -21.66
C ALA A 6 -5.08 16.73 -23.17
N GLU A 7 -6.09 16.72 -24.05
CA GLU A 7 -5.94 16.67 -25.51
C GLU A 7 -5.04 17.79 -26.04
N HIS A 8 -5.01 18.92 -25.34
CA HIS A 8 -4.17 20.08 -25.65
C HIS A 8 -2.67 19.91 -25.30
N LEU A 9 -2.26 18.82 -24.63
CA LEU A 9 -0.85 18.59 -24.26
C LEU A 9 -0.18 17.53 -25.16
N PRO A 10 0.99 17.84 -25.76
CA PRO A 10 1.82 16.85 -26.46
C PRO A 10 2.16 15.64 -25.56
N LYS A 11 2.31 14.45 -26.16
CA LYS A 11 2.57 13.18 -25.44
C LYS A 11 3.76 13.26 -24.48
N TYR A 12 4.83 14.00 -24.81
CA TYR A 12 5.98 14.19 -23.92
C TYR A 12 5.67 15.10 -22.72
N LYS A 13 4.82 16.13 -22.88
CA LYS A 13 4.31 16.97 -21.78
C LYS A 13 3.31 16.23 -20.91
N LYS A 14 2.53 15.28 -21.45
CA LYS A 14 1.72 14.35 -20.63
C LYS A 14 2.58 13.39 -19.81
N ILE A 15 3.80 13.08 -20.26
CA ILE A 15 4.73 12.24 -19.51
C ILE A 15 5.50 13.07 -18.46
N GLN A 16 5.78 14.35 -18.74
CA GLN A 16 6.37 15.30 -17.78
C GLN A 16 5.37 15.86 -16.75
N LEU A 17 4.13 16.16 -17.14
CA LEU A 17 3.07 16.74 -16.29
C LEU A 17 2.06 15.68 -15.79
N GLY A 18 2.03 14.49 -16.39
CA GLY A 18 1.05 13.42 -16.10
C GLY A 18 1.60 12.28 -15.25
N GLY A 19 2.47 12.59 -14.30
CA GLY A 19 2.79 11.68 -13.20
C GLY A 19 1.67 11.57 -12.14
N TYR A 20 0.78 12.58 -12.04
CA TYR A 20 -0.16 12.70 -10.92
C TYR A 20 -1.50 13.37 -11.29
N TYR A 21 -2.07 13.07 -12.46
CA TYR A 21 -3.48 13.43 -12.69
C TYR A 21 -4.38 12.54 -11.83
N THR A 22 -5.13 13.13 -10.90
CA THR A 22 -6.11 12.39 -10.11
C THR A 22 -7.39 12.19 -10.93
N PRO A 23 -7.82 10.94 -11.17
CA PRO A 23 -9.07 10.67 -11.87
C PRO A 23 -10.27 11.40 -11.26
N GLU A 24 -11.12 11.98 -12.12
CA GLU A 24 -12.29 12.76 -11.72
C GLU A 24 -13.20 12.02 -10.75
N LYS A 25 -13.40 10.71 -10.97
CA LYS A 25 -14.21 9.90 -10.07
C LYS A 25 -13.70 9.93 -8.63
N LEU A 26 -12.37 9.96 -8.40
CA LEU A 26 -11.79 10.05 -7.07
C LEU A 26 -11.93 11.47 -6.48
N VAL A 27 -11.77 12.49 -7.32
CA VAL A 27 -12.02 13.89 -6.93
C VAL A 27 -13.47 14.06 -6.45
N THR A 28 -14.44 13.49 -7.17
CA THR A 28 -15.85 13.49 -6.79
C THR A 28 -16.09 12.79 -5.46
N ARG A 29 -15.41 11.67 -5.17
CA ARG A 29 -15.52 10.99 -3.86
C ARG A 29 -15.03 11.87 -2.71
N VAL A 30 -13.93 12.60 -2.90
CA VAL A 30 -13.43 13.56 -1.92
C VAL A 30 -14.43 14.70 -1.70
N TYR A 31 -14.93 15.32 -2.79
CA TYR A 31 -15.90 16.40 -2.70
C TYR A 31 -17.18 15.98 -1.98
N ASN A 32 -17.78 14.85 -2.38
CA ASN A 32 -18.98 14.32 -1.75
C ASN A 32 -18.76 14.01 -0.25
N SER A 33 -17.52 13.66 0.13
CA SER A 33 -17.19 13.37 1.52
C SER A 33 -17.20 14.61 2.40
N ILE A 34 -16.73 15.74 1.87
CA ILE A 34 -16.63 17.01 2.62
C ILE A 34 -17.88 17.89 2.46
N GLN A 35 -18.73 17.63 1.47
CA GLN A 35 -19.91 18.45 1.15
C GLN A 35 -20.81 18.77 2.37
N PRO A 36 -21.09 17.83 3.30
CA PRO A 36 -21.88 18.15 4.49
C PRO A 36 -21.27 19.26 5.35
N TYR A 37 -19.94 19.35 5.42
CA TYR A 37 -19.22 20.38 6.19
C TYR A 37 -19.25 21.75 5.50
N LEU A 38 -19.36 21.76 4.17
CA LEU A 38 -19.53 22.98 3.38
C LEU A 38 -20.96 23.53 3.49
N LEU A 39 -21.96 22.66 3.55
CA LEU A 39 -23.39 23.03 3.60
C LEU A 39 -23.89 23.42 4.99
N ASN A 40 -23.30 22.87 6.06
CA ASN A 40 -23.76 23.08 7.45
C ASN A 40 -23.45 24.48 8.02
N ASN A 41 -23.34 25.51 7.17
CA ASN A 41 -23.14 26.92 7.55
C ASN A 41 -22.02 27.16 8.57
N LYS A 42 -20.94 26.36 8.51
CA LYS A 42 -19.72 26.72 9.23
C LYS A 42 -19.20 28.02 8.60
N LYS A 43 -19.41 29.14 9.29
CA LYS A 43 -18.82 30.42 8.87
C LYS A 43 -17.30 30.23 8.87
N ASN A 44 -16.61 30.75 7.85
CA ASN A 44 -15.15 30.72 7.73
C ASN A 44 -14.53 29.33 7.45
N VAL A 45 -15.12 28.54 6.56
CA VAL A 45 -14.47 27.33 6.02
C VAL A 45 -13.40 27.71 5.02
N VAL A 46 -12.20 27.14 5.17
CA VAL A 46 -11.12 27.23 4.18
C VAL A 46 -10.73 25.83 3.75
N ILE A 47 -10.73 25.60 2.44
CA ILE A 47 -10.30 24.35 1.83
C ILE A 47 -8.85 24.49 1.37
N PHE A 48 -7.99 23.55 1.72
CA PHE A 48 -6.58 23.63 1.36
C PHE A 48 -6.07 22.36 0.70
N ASP A 49 -5.54 22.50 -0.51
CA ASP A 49 -4.73 21.49 -1.18
C ASP A 49 -3.24 21.88 -1.09
N SER A 50 -2.51 21.18 -0.23
CA SER A 50 -1.10 21.44 0.04
C SER A 50 -0.13 20.84 -1.01
N ALA A 51 -0.65 20.10 -1.98
CA ALA A 51 0.11 19.44 -3.04
C ALA A 51 -0.69 19.52 -4.35
N GLY A 52 -0.95 20.75 -4.78
CA GLY A 52 -2.01 21.09 -5.72
C GLY A 52 -1.86 20.49 -7.11
N GLY A 53 -0.63 20.28 -7.60
CA GLY A 53 -0.38 19.82 -8.96
C GLY A 53 -1.11 20.68 -9.99
N CYS A 54 -2.03 20.08 -10.74
CA CYS A 54 -2.88 20.78 -11.71
C CYS A 54 -4.17 21.39 -11.12
N GLY A 55 -4.41 21.25 -9.81
CA GLY A 55 -5.56 21.82 -9.10
C GLY A 55 -6.85 21.03 -9.24
N ALA A 56 -6.77 19.74 -9.59
CA ALA A 56 -7.93 18.88 -9.88
C ALA A 56 -9.00 18.91 -8.77
N PHE A 57 -8.58 18.93 -7.50
CA PHE A 57 -9.49 18.92 -6.36
C PHE A 57 -10.24 20.23 -6.13
N LEU A 58 -9.76 21.36 -6.66
CA LEU A 58 -10.37 22.67 -6.43
C LEU A 58 -11.27 23.16 -7.56
N VAL A 59 -11.24 22.51 -8.72
CA VAL A 59 -12.04 22.91 -9.90
C VAL A 59 -13.53 23.03 -9.56
N ASN A 60 -14.06 22.06 -8.82
CA ASN A 60 -15.49 22.00 -8.47
C ASN A 60 -15.84 22.76 -7.18
N ILE A 61 -14.86 23.35 -6.49
CA ILE A 61 -15.04 23.93 -5.15
C ILE A 61 -14.67 25.43 -5.10
N SER A 62 -14.36 26.03 -6.23
CA SER A 62 -13.91 27.43 -6.38
C SER A 62 -14.88 28.49 -5.83
N LYS A 63 -16.13 28.12 -5.52
CA LYS A 63 -17.11 29.00 -4.86
C LYS A 63 -16.87 29.19 -3.35
N ASN A 64 -16.11 28.29 -2.71
CA ASN A 64 -15.72 28.39 -1.30
C ASN A 64 -14.37 29.10 -1.15
N ASP A 65 -14.01 29.54 0.05
CA ASP A 65 -12.63 30.00 0.26
C ASP A 65 -11.65 28.82 0.21
N TYR A 66 -10.54 29.03 -0.49
CA TYR A 66 -9.56 27.97 -0.74
C TYR A 66 -8.13 28.50 -0.72
N ARG A 67 -7.18 27.60 -0.52
CA ARG A 67 -5.75 27.81 -0.75
C ARG A 67 -5.21 26.63 -1.55
N ILE A 68 -4.19 26.87 -2.36
CA ILE A 68 -3.48 25.81 -3.07
C ILE A 68 -1.98 26.07 -3.05
N ALA A 69 -1.20 25.04 -2.73
CA ALA A 69 0.25 25.13 -2.70
C ALA A 69 0.89 24.04 -3.55
N ASP A 70 1.99 24.39 -4.22
CA ASP A 70 2.86 23.43 -4.89
C ASP A 70 4.32 23.92 -4.83
N CYS A 71 5.28 23.01 -4.84
CA CYS A 71 6.70 23.38 -4.87
C CYS A 71 7.22 23.60 -6.29
N ASP A 72 6.55 23.03 -7.29
CA ASP A 72 6.91 23.14 -8.70
C ASP A 72 6.46 24.49 -9.29
N GLY A 73 7.40 25.18 -9.94
CA GLY A 73 7.16 26.50 -10.50
C GLY A 73 6.24 26.49 -11.72
N GLU A 74 6.30 25.45 -12.56
CA GLU A 74 5.44 25.28 -13.72
C GLU A 74 4.01 24.95 -13.30
N ALA A 75 3.86 24.07 -12.29
CA ALA A 75 2.56 23.77 -11.69
C ALA A 75 1.91 25.04 -11.12
N CYS A 76 2.66 25.82 -10.34
CA CYS A 76 2.18 27.11 -9.81
C CYS A 76 1.79 28.10 -10.92
N ALA A 77 2.58 28.20 -12.00
CA ALA A 77 2.24 29.06 -13.13
C ALA A 77 0.93 28.62 -13.80
N PHE A 78 0.72 27.32 -13.97
CA PHE A 78 -0.51 26.74 -14.50
C PHE A 78 -1.72 27.01 -13.59
N LEU A 79 -1.54 26.91 -12.27
CA LEU A 79 -2.58 27.18 -11.28
C LEU A 79 -3.00 28.66 -11.29
N ARG A 80 -2.06 29.60 -11.39
CA ARG A 80 -2.35 31.05 -11.44
C ARG A 80 -3.13 31.48 -12.68
N GLN A 81 -3.15 30.67 -13.74
CA GLN A 81 -3.99 30.91 -14.91
C GLN A 81 -5.46 30.54 -14.68
N ARG A 82 -5.77 29.77 -13.62
CA ARG A 82 -7.10 29.17 -13.36
C ARG A 82 -7.71 29.61 -12.04
N PHE A 83 -6.86 29.96 -11.08
CA PHE A 83 -7.23 30.30 -9.72
C PHE A 83 -6.72 31.69 -9.37
N ASP A 84 -7.30 32.29 -8.33
CA ASP A 84 -6.86 33.57 -7.79
C ASP A 84 -5.39 33.48 -7.38
N ALA A 85 -4.54 34.31 -8.00
CA ALA A 85 -3.10 34.29 -7.79
C ALA A 85 -2.70 34.52 -6.32
N ASN A 86 -3.52 35.26 -5.55
CA ASN A 86 -3.29 35.49 -4.12
C ASN A 86 -3.56 34.25 -3.25
N LYS A 87 -4.19 33.21 -3.83
CA LYS A 87 -4.51 31.94 -3.17
C LYS A 87 -3.61 30.79 -3.66
N VAL A 88 -2.64 31.07 -4.53
CA VAL A 88 -1.67 30.10 -5.09
C VAL A 88 -0.26 30.34 -4.53
N PHE A 89 0.21 29.40 -3.70
CA PHE A 89 1.48 29.48 -2.98
C PHE A 89 2.54 28.59 -3.61
N ARG A 90 3.63 29.18 -4.10
CA ARG A 90 4.80 28.43 -4.56
C ARG A 90 5.74 28.17 -3.39
N THR A 91 5.66 26.98 -2.79
CA THR A 91 6.44 26.66 -1.59
C THR A 91 6.52 25.15 -1.36
N ASN A 92 7.53 24.71 -0.61
CA ASN A 92 7.51 23.37 -0.04
C ASN A 92 6.54 23.36 1.15
N SER A 93 5.44 22.63 1.03
CA SER A 93 4.39 22.59 2.04
C SER A 93 4.78 21.95 3.36
N LEU A 94 5.96 21.31 3.44
CA LEU A 94 6.50 20.68 4.64
C LEU A 94 7.56 21.51 5.38
N ILE A 95 7.88 22.72 4.90
CA ILE A 95 8.82 23.65 5.56
C ILE A 95 8.03 24.81 6.18
N GLU A 96 8.38 25.21 7.41
CA GLU A 96 7.74 26.31 8.13
C GLU A 96 6.21 26.14 8.16
N VAL A 97 5.77 24.95 8.58
CA VAL A 97 4.36 24.58 8.50
C VAL A 97 3.58 25.27 9.61
N HIS A 98 2.87 26.33 9.23
CA HIS A 98 1.89 27.04 10.04
C HIS A 98 0.83 27.69 9.14
N ARG A 99 -0.36 27.96 9.68
CA ARG A 99 -1.51 28.47 8.91
C ARG A 99 -1.24 29.83 8.25
N ASP A 100 -0.50 30.72 8.90
CA ASP A 100 -0.22 32.09 8.42
C ASP A 100 0.55 32.10 7.09
N LYS A 101 1.38 31.08 6.84
CA LYS A 101 2.10 30.88 5.56
C LYS A 101 1.18 30.89 4.35
N TYR A 102 -0.06 30.44 4.55
CA TYR A 102 -1.06 30.28 3.50
C TYR A 102 -2.21 31.28 3.66
N SER A 103 -2.06 32.31 4.49
CA SER A 103 -3.12 33.27 4.80
C SER A 103 -4.41 32.58 5.24
N ILE A 104 -4.28 31.55 6.10
CA ILE A 104 -5.39 30.81 6.70
C ILE A 104 -5.56 31.31 8.15
N PRO A 105 -6.70 31.88 8.54
CA PRO A 105 -6.92 32.30 9.93
C PRO A 105 -6.82 31.12 10.92
N SER A 106 -6.31 31.37 12.12
CA SER A 106 -6.30 30.39 13.21
C SER A 106 -7.70 29.94 13.64
N THR A 107 -8.71 30.78 13.42
CA THR A 107 -10.14 30.51 13.70
C THR A 107 -10.89 29.85 12.54
N ALA A 108 -10.25 29.67 11.37
CA ALA A 108 -10.90 29.04 10.23
C ALA A 108 -11.14 27.55 10.47
N PHE A 109 -12.29 27.07 9.99
CA PHE A 109 -12.57 25.64 9.89
C PHE A 109 -11.82 25.09 8.68
N LEU A 110 -10.72 24.40 8.92
CA LEU A 110 -9.77 23.99 7.89
C LEU A 110 -10.08 22.57 7.39
N ILE A 111 -10.35 22.46 6.09
CA ILE A 111 -10.53 21.19 5.40
C ILE A 111 -9.34 20.97 4.47
N ILE A 112 -8.54 19.94 4.75
CA ILE A 112 -7.47 19.51 3.86
C ILE A 112 -8.03 18.53 2.84
N ILE A 113 -7.73 18.75 1.56
CA ILE A 113 -7.98 17.78 0.48
C ILE A 113 -6.74 17.59 -0.36
N GLY A 114 -6.70 16.52 -1.15
CA GLY A 114 -5.64 16.34 -2.13
C GLY A 114 -5.16 14.91 -2.31
N ASN A 115 -4.15 14.78 -3.15
CA ASN A 115 -3.39 13.55 -3.38
C ASN A 115 -1.91 13.86 -3.12
N PRO A 116 -1.50 13.96 -1.84
CA PRO A 116 -0.12 14.29 -1.52
C PRO A 116 0.84 13.25 -2.10
N PRO A 117 2.03 13.66 -2.54
CA PRO A 117 3.00 12.72 -3.08
C PRO A 117 3.43 11.72 -2.00
N TYR A 118 3.37 10.44 -2.33
CA TYR A 118 3.83 9.35 -1.49
C TYR A 118 4.99 8.65 -2.18
N ASN A 119 6.14 8.56 -1.53
CA ASN A 119 7.31 7.85 -2.02
C ASN A 119 8.17 7.44 -0.82
N ASP A 120 8.38 6.13 -0.65
CA ASP A 120 9.32 5.62 0.35
C ASP A 120 10.75 5.79 -0.19
N MET A 121 11.54 6.61 0.51
CA MET A 121 12.94 6.90 0.18
C MET A 121 13.86 5.67 0.32
N THR A 122 13.33 4.54 0.83
CA THR A 122 14.04 3.25 0.90
C THR A 122 13.75 2.31 -0.27
N SER A 123 12.97 2.74 -1.26
CA SER A 123 12.68 1.91 -2.44
C SER A 123 13.97 1.60 -3.22
N GLU A 124 14.14 0.32 -3.59
CA GLU A 124 15.26 -0.21 -4.40
C GLU A 124 15.52 0.61 -5.69
N PHE A 125 14.50 1.34 -6.14
CA PHE A 125 14.52 2.22 -7.31
C PHE A 125 15.51 3.39 -7.25
N ARG A 126 15.98 3.79 -6.06
CA ARG A 126 17.00 4.86 -5.93
C ARG A 126 18.43 4.35 -5.77
N ASN A 127 18.72 3.06 -6.04
CA ASN A 127 20.07 2.49 -5.99
C ASN A 127 20.89 2.87 -4.73
N GLY A 128 20.24 3.06 -3.59
CA GLY A 128 20.91 3.42 -2.33
C GLY A 128 21.19 4.91 -2.11
N GLU A 129 20.82 5.81 -3.03
CA GLU A 129 20.88 7.27 -2.80
C GLU A 129 19.77 7.70 -1.84
N LYS A 130 20.12 7.79 -0.55
CA LYS A 130 19.26 8.33 0.51
C LYS A 130 19.08 9.83 0.29
N GLY A 131 18.13 10.23 -0.55
CA GLY A 131 17.66 11.61 -0.55
C GLY A 131 17.09 11.97 0.83
N LYS A 132 17.28 13.22 1.28
CA LYS A 132 16.59 13.75 2.46
C LYS A 132 15.29 14.37 2.01
N ILE A 133 14.16 13.99 2.62
CA ILE A 133 12.92 14.76 2.51
C ILE A 133 13.18 16.07 3.25
N LEU A 134 13.15 17.18 2.52
CA LEU A 134 13.28 18.51 3.10
C LEU A 134 11.94 18.88 3.75
N CYS A 135 11.92 18.92 5.07
CA CYS A 135 10.75 19.21 5.89
C CYS A 135 11.18 19.67 7.29
N ASP A 136 10.23 20.24 8.04
CA ASP A 136 10.41 20.53 9.46
C ASP A 136 10.78 19.27 10.25
N GLU A 137 11.58 19.43 11.30
CA GLU A 137 12.18 18.32 12.05
C GLU A 137 11.13 17.37 12.66
N ASP A 138 10.03 17.92 13.18
CA ASP A 138 8.92 17.20 13.77
C ASP A 138 8.09 16.40 12.74
N LEU A 139 8.11 16.82 11.48
CA LEU A 139 7.40 16.17 10.37
C LEU A 139 8.20 15.03 9.74
N ARG A 140 9.52 14.98 10.00
CA ARG A 140 10.45 14.08 9.33
C ARG A 140 10.00 12.62 9.37
N ASP A 141 9.91 12.02 8.19
CA ASP A 141 9.71 10.59 7.99
C ASP A 141 10.55 10.11 6.80
N ARG A 142 10.64 8.79 6.62
CA ARG A 142 11.27 8.21 5.42
C ARG A 142 10.32 8.17 4.23
N ASP A 143 9.02 8.33 4.48
CA ASP A 143 7.97 8.39 3.48
C ASP A 143 7.37 9.79 3.42
N LEU A 144 7.37 10.38 2.23
CA LEU A 144 6.88 11.73 2.00
C LEU A 144 5.39 11.87 2.35
N GLY A 145 4.56 10.86 2.03
CA GLY A 145 3.12 10.92 2.30
C GLY A 145 2.81 10.94 3.80
N VAL A 146 3.61 10.23 4.61
CA VAL A 146 3.50 10.27 6.08
C VAL A 146 3.85 11.66 6.62
N SER A 147 4.83 12.35 6.02
CA SER A 147 5.21 13.70 6.42
C SER A 147 4.07 14.70 6.14
N PHE A 148 3.36 14.54 5.02
CA PHE A 148 2.15 15.34 4.73
C PHE A 148 1.03 15.09 5.76
N LEU A 149 0.74 13.85 6.13
CA LEU A 149 -0.27 13.57 7.16
C LEU A 149 0.08 14.25 8.50
N LYS A 150 1.34 14.19 8.94
CA LYS A 150 1.81 14.92 10.13
C LYS A 150 1.63 16.44 9.99
N SER A 151 1.88 16.99 8.79
CA SER A 151 1.70 18.43 8.52
C SER A 151 0.25 18.89 8.70
N TYR A 152 -0.72 18.03 8.38
CA TYR A 152 -2.14 18.33 8.56
C TYR A 152 -2.52 18.43 10.05
N ASN A 153 -1.89 17.60 10.89
CA ASN A 153 -1.98 17.76 12.33
C ASN A 153 -1.37 19.09 12.79
N LYS A 154 -0.18 19.44 12.30
CA LYS A 154 0.50 20.69 12.65
C LYS A 154 -0.28 21.95 12.23
N LEU A 155 -1.00 21.87 11.12
CA LEU A 155 -1.94 22.92 10.66
C LEU A 155 -3.24 22.95 11.47
N ASN A 156 -3.45 22.03 12.42
CA ASN A 156 -4.69 21.86 13.15
C ASN A 156 -5.90 21.73 12.22
N ALA A 157 -5.80 20.97 11.14
CA ALA A 157 -6.93 20.76 10.24
C ALA A 157 -8.11 20.11 10.98
N ASP A 158 -9.33 20.59 10.77
CA ASP A 158 -10.52 20.00 11.37
C ASP A 158 -10.91 18.72 10.64
N ILE A 159 -10.78 18.74 9.31
CA ILE A 159 -11.10 17.63 8.41
C ILE A 159 -9.93 17.40 7.48
N VAL A 160 -9.64 16.12 7.21
CA VAL A 160 -8.65 15.71 6.21
C VAL A 160 -9.28 14.67 5.29
N CYS A 161 -9.43 14.98 4.01
CA CYS A 161 -9.95 14.06 3.00
C CYS A 161 -8.95 13.91 1.85
N VAL A 162 -8.05 12.94 1.98
CA VAL A 162 -6.90 12.79 1.08
C VAL A 162 -6.74 11.37 0.57
N LEU A 163 -6.01 11.23 -0.53
CA LEU A 163 -5.60 9.94 -1.07
C LEU A 163 -4.23 9.56 -0.49
N HIS A 164 -4.08 8.32 -0.04
CA HIS A 164 -2.76 7.77 0.31
C HIS A 164 -2.75 6.23 0.23
N PRO A 165 -1.57 5.59 0.18
CA PRO A 165 -1.48 4.13 0.22
C PRO A 165 -2.17 3.55 1.46
N LEU A 166 -3.00 2.51 1.28
CA LEU A 166 -3.69 1.85 2.38
C LEU A 166 -2.70 1.27 3.40
N SER A 167 -1.50 0.90 2.94
CA SER A 167 -0.41 0.37 3.77
C SER A 167 0.03 1.28 4.92
N TYR A 168 -0.31 2.58 4.90
CA TYR A 168 -0.07 3.47 6.03
C TYR A 168 -0.91 3.10 7.25
N LEU A 169 -2.11 2.57 7.01
CA LEU A 169 -3.06 2.18 8.05
C LEU A 169 -2.90 0.70 8.41
N ILE A 170 -2.84 -0.18 7.42
CA ILE A 170 -2.96 -1.64 7.65
C ILE A 170 -1.66 -2.34 8.07
N LYS A 171 -0.50 -1.67 7.94
CA LYS A 171 0.78 -2.19 8.47
C LYS A 171 1.07 -1.49 9.79
N GLU A 172 1.09 -2.22 10.90
CA GLU A 172 1.27 -1.65 12.24
C GLU A 172 2.53 -0.76 12.34
N THR A 173 3.64 -1.19 11.75
CA THR A 173 4.88 -0.42 11.73
C THR A 173 4.76 0.89 10.97
N ASN A 174 3.91 0.97 9.96
CA ASN A 174 3.63 2.21 9.22
C ASN A 174 2.65 3.09 10.00
N PHE A 175 1.60 2.49 10.55
CA PHE A 175 0.60 3.16 11.37
C PHE A 175 1.24 3.88 12.56
N LYS A 176 2.20 3.23 13.24
CA LYS A 176 2.98 3.84 14.33
C LYS A 176 3.78 5.08 13.89
N ARG A 177 4.13 5.22 12.61
CA ARG A 177 4.85 6.41 12.11
C ARG A 177 3.96 7.64 11.94
N LEU A 178 2.63 7.49 11.96
CA LEU A 178 1.71 8.63 11.87
C LEU A 178 1.80 9.55 13.09
N ARG A 179 2.29 9.06 14.24
CA ARG A 179 2.48 9.82 15.50
C ARG A 179 1.23 10.63 15.85
N ASP A 180 1.38 11.90 16.17
CA ASP A 180 0.32 12.82 16.56
C ASP A 180 -0.86 12.86 15.56
N PHE A 181 -0.65 12.57 14.27
CA PHE A 181 -1.77 12.48 13.34
C PHE A 181 -2.73 11.33 13.71
N ARG A 182 -2.23 10.14 14.05
CA ARG A 182 -3.13 9.06 14.49
C ARG A 182 -3.69 9.32 15.89
N ASP A 183 -3.02 10.11 16.71
CA ASP A 183 -3.46 10.36 18.09
C ASP A 183 -4.52 11.48 18.15
N ASN A 184 -4.61 12.34 17.12
CA ASN A 184 -5.52 13.49 17.06
C ASN A 184 -6.58 13.43 15.95
N TYR A 185 -6.64 12.33 15.18
CA TYR A 185 -7.62 12.16 14.11
C TYR A 185 -8.20 10.76 14.13
N ARG A 186 -9.47 10.65 13.74
CA ARG A 186 -10.15 9.37 13.51
C ARG A 186 -10.56 9.24 12.06
N LEU A 187 -10.26 8.09 11.46
CA LEU A 187 -10.75 7.73 10.14
C LEU A 187 -12.25 7.48 10.22
N ILE A 188 -13.08 8.31 9.60
CA ILE A 188 -14.54 8.17 9.62
C ILE A 188 -15.04 7.35 8.43
N ARG A 189 -14.36 7.44 7.28
CA ARG A 189 -14.68 6.68 6.07
C ARG A 189 -13.42 6.41 5.26
N GLY A 190 -13.33 5.22 4.69
CA GLY A 190 -12.25 4.83 3.79
C GLY A 190 -12.81 4.04 2.60
N GLU A 191 -12.50 4.51 1.40
CA GLU A 191 -12.84 3.82 0.15
C GLU A 191 -11.55 3.42 -0.59
N ILE A 192 -11.33 2.12 -0.74
CA ILE A 192 -10.11 1.55 -1.32
C ILE A 192 -10.29 1.41 -2.83
N PHE A 193 -9.23 1.71 -3.58
CA PHE A 193 -9.16 1.50 -5.02
C PHE A 193 -7.75 1.06 -5.44
N SER A 194 -7.66 0.49 -6.65
CA SER A 194 -6.38 0.03 -7.18
C SER A 194 -5.52 1.19 -7.65
N SER A 195 -4.21 1.14 -7.38
CA SER A 195 -3.25 2.08 -7.95
C SER A 195 -3.30 2.13 -9.49
N ALA A 196 -3.80 1.07 -10.14
CA ALA A 196 -3.99 1.01 -11.59
C ALA A 196 -4.91 2.10 -12.18
N LEU A 197 -5.68 2.79 -11.34
CA LEU A 197 -6.45 3.96 -11.77
C LEU A 197 -5.57 5.15 -12.18
N PHE A 198 -4.33 5.21 -11.70
CA PHE A 198 -3.36 6.22 -12.10
C PHE A 198 -2.54 5.72 -13.31
N SER A 199 -2.37 6.58 -14.31
CA SER A 199 -1.51 6.31 -15.46
C SER A 199 -0.05 6.14 -15.04
N GLY A 200 0.68 5.23 -15.69
CA GLY A 200 2.11 5.03 -15.42
C GLY A 200 2.42 4.25 -14.13
N THR A 201 1.42 3.68 -13.46
CA THR A 201 1.67 2.73 -12.38
C THR A 201 2.26 1.44 -12.95
N GLY A 202 3.44 1.05 -12.46
CA GLY A 202 4.14 -0.14 -12.93
C GLY A 202 3.37 -1.45 -12.69
N PHE A 203 3.97 -2.58 -13.07
CA PHE A 203 3.30 -3.90 -13.01
C PHE A 203 2.76 -4.30 -11.63
N GLY A 204 3.34 -3.78 -10.53
CA GLY A 204 2.90 -4.06 -9.16
C GLY A 204 1.78 -3.13 -8.71
N LYS A 205 0.53 -3.56 -8.89
CA LYS A 205 -0.66 -2.85 -8.38
C LYS A 205 -0.75 -2.97 -6.85
N PHE A 206 -1.24 -1.92 -6.18
CA PHE A 206 -1.41 -1.90 -4.72
C PHE A 206 -2.64 -1.08 -4.32
N PRO A 207 -3.17 -1.25 -3.11
CA PRO A 207 -4.36 -0.54 -2.65
C PRO A 207 -4.03 0.88 -2.17
N ILE A 208 -4.81 1.84 -2.67
CA ILE A 208 -4.84 3.23 -2.22
C ILE A 208 -6.20 3.48 -1.59
N VAL A 209 -6.29 4.39 -0.63
CA VAL A 209 -7.55 4.74 0.04
C VAL A 209 -7.85 6.22 -0.18
N VAL A 210 -9.11 6.54 -0.51
CA VAL A 210 -9.70 7.86 -0.28
C VAL A 210 -10.10 7.88 1.19
N ALA A 211 -9.29 8.53 2.02
CA ALA A 211 -9.43 8.49 3.46
C ALA A 211 -9.99 9.80 3.98
N PHE A 212 -11.08 9.70 4.74
CA PHE A 212 -11.80 10.81 5.33
C PHE A 212 -11.63 10.77 6.84
N TYR A 213 -10.86 11.71 7.37
CA TYR A 213 -10.53 11.84 8.78
C TYR A 213 -11.17 13.09 9.39
N GLU A 214 -11.56 12.97 10.65
CA GLU A 214 -12.03 14.07 11.48
C GLU A 214 -11.13 14.20 12.71
N ARG A 215 -10.75 15.44 13.03
CA ARG A 215 -9.95 15.73 14.22
C ARG A 215 -10.75 15.42 15.48
N ASN A 216 -10.16 14.65 16.38
CA ASN A 216 -10.73 14.39 17.70
C ASN A 216 -9.63 13.97 18.70
N THR A 217 -9.98 13.91 19.98
CA THR A 217 -9.05 13.55 21.06
C THR A 217 -8.91 12.04 21.29
N GLU A 218 -9.76 11.22 20.65
CA GLU A 218 -9.68 9.75 20.76
C GLU A 218 -8.62 9.14 19.85
N GLY A 219 -8.37 9.78 18.70
CA GLY A 219 -7.49 9.29 17.67
C GLY A 219 -7.91 7.93 17.09
N MET A 220 -6.89 7.18 16.66
CA MET A 220 -6.97 5.83 16.14
C MET A 220 -5.98 4.93 16.87
N THR A 221 -6.45 3.76 17.31
CA THR A 221 -5.58 2.65 17.68
C THR A 221 -5.38 1.71 16.50
N PHE A 222 -4.38 0.84 16.55
CA PHE A 222 -4.22 -0.16 15.48
C PHE A 222 -5.35 -1.20 15.53
N ASP A 223 -5.90 -1.51 16.71
CA ASP A 223 -7.08 -2.37 16.85
C ASP A 223 -8.31 -1.75 16.19
N TYR A 224 -8.50 -0.44 16.35
CA TYR A 224 -9.54 0.29 15.63
C TYR A 224 -9.40 0.11 14.10
N ILE A 225 -8.19 0.28 13.55
CA ILE A 225 -7.95 0.09 12.12
C ILE A 225 -8.14 -1.36 11.69
N LYS A 226 -7.77 -2.35 12.52
CA LYS A 226 -7.97 -3.77 12.19
C LYS A 226 -9.45 -4.10 11.96
N SER A 227 -10.33 -3.53 12.76
CA SER A 227 -11.78 -3.76 12.69
C SER A 227 -12.52 -2.75 11.82
N PHE A 228 -11.83 -1.76 11.26
CA PHE A 228 -12.44 -0.74 10.39
C PHE A 228 -12.92 -1.37 9.07
N ARG A 229 -14.15 -1.02 8.66
CA ARG A 229 -14.73 -1.44 7.38
C ARG A 229 -14.39 -0.43 6.29
N PHE A 230 -13.52 -0.85 5.37
CA PHE A 230 -13.22 -0.09 4.18
C PHE A 230 -14.14 -0.51 3.04
N ASN A 231 -14.77 0.46 2.36
CA ASN A 231 -15.51 0.19 1.13
C ASN A 231 -14.53 -0.03 -0.01
N ILE A 232 -14.92 -0.79 -1.03
CA ILE A 232 -14.13 -0.97 -2.25
C ILE A 232 -14.81 -0.17 -3.36
N LEU A 233 -14.07 0.71 -4.01
CA LEU A 233 -14.59 1.55 -5.08
C LEU A 233 -15.21 0.68 -6.18
N ASP A 234 -16.40 1.06 -6.62
CA ASP A 234 -17.17 0.37 -7.66
C ASP A 234 -17.56 -1.09 -7.28
N SER A 235 -17.68 -1.38 -5.97
CA SER A 235 -18.07 -2.70 -5.45
C SER A 235 -18.94 -2.59 -4.19
N ASP A 236 -19.83 -3.56 -3.98
CA ASP A 236 -20.58 -3.72 -2.72
C ASP A 236 -19.78 -4.46 -1.63
N LYS A 237 -18.59 -4.95 -1.96
CA LYS A 237 -17.72 -5.64 -1.01
C LYS A 237 -17.02 -4.66 -0.06
N THR A 238 -16.68 -5.16 1.12
CA THR A 238 -15.88 -4.42 2.10
C THR A 238 -14.62 -5.19 2.47
N PHE A 239 -13.56 -4.44 2.79
CA PHE A 239 -12.31 -4.97 3.32
C PHE A 239 -12.22 -4.65 4.80
N VAL A 240 -12.01 -5.69 5.63
CA VAL A 240 -11.73 -5.57 7.06
C VAL A 240 -10.45 -6.33 7.36
N LEU A 241 -9.45 -5.67 7.92
CA LEU A 241 -8.13 -6.27 8.09
C LEU A 241 -8.15 -7.49 9.03
N SER A 242 -8.99 -7.48 10.07
CA SER A 242 -9.15 -8.59 11.02
C SER A 242 -9.74 -9.87 10.40
N ASP A 243 -10.37 -9.78 9.23
CA ASP A 243 -10.96 -10.95 8.56
C ASP A 243 -9.88 -11.83 7.90
N PHE A 244 -8.65 -11.32 7.80
CA PHE A 244 -7.53 -12.00 7.17
C PHE A 244 -6.53 -12.53 8.19
N LYS A 245 -6.28 -13.83 8.15
CA LYS A 245 -5.09 -14.43 8.76
C LYS A 245 -3.93 -14.40 7.76
N THR A 246 -2.75 -14.02 8.24
CA THR A 246 -1.53 -13.97 7.44
C THR A 246 -0.46 -14.90 8.01
N THR A 247 0.61 -15.07 7.25
CA THR A 247 1.78 -15.88 7.62
C THR A 247 2.65 -15.24 8.73
N ASP A 248 2.30 -14.05 9.23
CA ASP A 248 3.00 -13.45 10.38
C ASP A 248 2.95 -14.37 11.61
N GLY A 249 4.11 -14.57 12.25
CA GLY A 249 4.26 -15.50 13.37
C GLY A 249 4.22 -16.98 13.00
N TYR A 250 3.76 -17.34 11.79
CA TYR A 250 3.63 -18.73 11.35
C TYR A 250 4.77 -19.18 10.43
N ILE A 251 5.16 -18.35 9.45
CA ILE A 251 6.28 -18.62 8.53
C ILE A 251 7.29 -17.49 8.65
N ASN A 252 8.55 -17.85 8.90
CA ASN A 252 9.62 -16.86 8.97
C ASN A 252 9.85 -16.24 7.59
N LYS A 253 10.08 -14.93 7.61
CA LYS A 253 10.17 -14.09 6.40
C LYS A 253 11.57 -13.59 6.12
N TYR A 254 12.43 -13.63 7.12
CA TYR A 254 13.73 -12.98 7.10
C TYR A 254 14.86 -14.02 7.19
N PRO A 255 16.03 -13.71 6.62
CA PRO A 255 17.23 -14.51 6.81
C PRO A 255 17.55 -14.75 8.29
N PRO A 256 18.24 -15.85 8.63
CA PRO A 256 18.55 -16.21 10.01
C PRO A 256 19.38 -15.12 10.72
N ARG A 257 18.96 -14.73 11.92
CA ARG A 257 19.68 -13.80 12.82
C ARG A 257 20.88 -14.49 13.47
N LYS A 258 21.69 -13.74 14.24
CA LYS A 258 23.00 -14.19 14.77
C LYS A 258 22.96 -15.58 15.42
N ASN A 259 21.90 -15.89 16.17
CA ASN A 259 21.76 -17.13 16.93
C ASN A 259 20.93 -18.21 16.22
N ASP A 260 20.45 -17.94 15.01
CA ASP A 260 19.65 -18.88 14.24
C ASP A 260 20.55 -19.81 13.40
N LEU A 261 20.03 -20.99 13.06
CA LEU A 261 20.68 -21.90 12.13
C LEU A 261 20.97 -21.17 10.80
N LYS A 262 22.25 -21.14 10.41
CA LYS A 262 22.71 -20.39 9.22
C LYS A 262 22.62 -21.18 7.92
N LYS A 263 22.83 -22.49 8.01
CA LYS A 263 22.90 -23.38 6.86
C LYS A 263 21.75 -24.37 6.88
N SER A 264 21.15 -24.56 5.71
CA SER A 264 20.11 -25.58 5.55
C SER A 264 20.71 -26.98 5.62
N PRO A 265 20.16 -27.89 6.47
CA PRO A 265 20.61 -29.27 6.54
C PRO A 265 20.24 -30.09 5.28
N ILE A 266 19.35 -29.55 4.44
CA ILE A 266 18.94 -30.15 3.17
C ILE A 266 19.45 -29.35 1.96
N GLY A 267 20.34 -28.37 2.18
CA GLY A 267 20.90 -27.54 1.11
C GLY A 267 19.86 -26.66 0.39
N LEU A 268 18.73 -26.37 1.04
CA LEU A 268 17.61 -25.64 0.45
C LEU A 268 17.32 -24.35 1.21
N TYR A 269 17.12 -23.27 0.47
CA TYR A 269 16.75 -21.97 1.03
C TYR A 269 15.52 -21.43 0.29
N TYR A 270 14.83 -20.46 0.90
CA TYR A 270 13.72 -19.73 0.29
C TYR A 270 14.04 -18.24 0.29
N TYR A 271 13.84 -17.53 -0.81
CA TYR A 271 14.14 -16.10 -0.85
C TYR A 271 13.21 -15.31 0.08
N THR A 272 13.76 -14.34 0.81
CA THR A 272 13.00 -13.47 1.72
C THR A 272 11.83 -12.77 1.02
N PHE A 273 10.76 -12.54 1.77
CA PHE A 273 9.58 -11.83 1.30
C PHE A 273 9.04 -10.97 2.43
N ARG A 274 8.52 -9.78 2.09
CA ARG A 274 7.95 -8.82 3.02
C ARG A 274 6.42 -8.93 3.06
N ASP A 275 5.82 -8.91 1.89
CA ASP A 275 4.39 -8.98 1.61
C ASP A 275 4.12 -9.80 0.35
N LEU A 276 2.84 -9.99 0.02
CA LEU A 276 2.40 -10.80 -1.11
C LEU A 276 2.98 -10.31 -2.44
N ASN A 277 3.07 -9.00 -2.66
CA ASN A 277 3.71 -8.44 -3.85
C ASN A 277 5.20 -8.84 -3.95
N SER A 278 5.94 -8.73 -2.85
CA SER A 278 7.34 -9.19 -2.85
C SER A 278 7.48 -10.70 -3.03
N LEU A 279 6.58 -11.52 -2.47
CA LEU A 279 6.55 -12.97 -2.69
C LEU A 279 6.34 -13.30 -4.17
N LYS A 280 5.44 -12.57 -4.85
CA LYS A 280 5.16 -12.74 -6.29
C LYS A 280 6.35 -12.32 -7.16
N LYS A 281 7.08 -11.27 -6.79
CA LYS A 281 8.27 -10.79 -7.52
C LYS A 281 9.50 -11.69 -7.32
N ASN A 282 9.80 -12.06 -6.08
CA ASN A 282 11.07 -12.69 -5.71
C ASN A 282 11.15 -14.15 -6.17
N THR A 283 12.36 -14.70 -6.29
CA THR A 283 12.55 -16.15 -6.50
C THR A 283 11.94 -16.93 -5.32
N SER A 284 11.52 -18.18 -5.54
CA SER A 284 11.04 -19.06 -4.45
C SER A 284 12.21 -19.81 -3.82
N PHE A 285 12.35 -21.11 -4.14
CA PHE A 285 13.43 -21.95 -3.66
C PHE A 285 14.75 -21.62 -4.37
N ILE A 286 15.86 -21.69 -3.64
CA ILE A 286 17.23 -21.57 -4.14
C ILE A 286 18.13 -22.62 -3.46
N THR A 287 19.14 -23.10 -4.19
CA THR A 287 20.05 -24.19 -3.74
C THR A 287 21.38 -23.68 -3.21
N LYS A 288 21.67 -22.40 -3.39
CA LYS A 288 22.89 -21.74 -2.90
C LYS A 288 22.56 -20.86 -1.70
N GLU A 289 23.46 -20.84 -0.74
CA GLU A 289 23.39 -19.88 0.36
C GLU A 289 23.39 -18.46 -0.21
N HIS A 290 22.53 -17.61 0.34
CA HIS A 290 22.33 -16.26 -0.16
C HIS A 290 22.04 -15.32 1.02
N PRO A 291 22.53 -14.06 1.02
CA PRO A 291 22.28 -13.12 2.12
C PRO A 291 20.79 -12.90 2.42
N ASN A 292 19.96 -12.99 1.38
CA ASN A 292 18.49 -12.90 1.47
C ASN A 292 17.78 -14.26 1.56
N GLY A 293 18.52 -15.34 1.82
CA GLY A 293 18.00 -16.70 1.92
C GLY A 293 17.50 -17.02 3.33
N ILE A 294 16.26 -17.51 3.41
CA ILE A 294 15.69 -18.12 4.60
C ILE A 294 16.06 -19.61 4.61
N VAL A 295 16.51 -20.11 5.76
CA VAL A 295 16.88 -21.52 5.91
C VAL A 295 15.64 -22.42 5.91
N VAL A 296 15.62 -23.38 4.98
CA VAL A 296 14.60 -24.42 4.90
C VAL A 296 15.15 -25.70 5.53
N THR A 297 14.41 -26.29 6.45
CA THR A 297 14.70 -27.58 7.07
C THR A 297 13.63 -28.59 6.67
N LEU A 298 13.80 -29.88 7.01
CA LEU A 298 12.75 -30.86 6.75
C LEU A 298 11.47 -30.49 7.49
N GLU A 299 11.55 -30.03 8.73
CA GLU A 299 10.43 -29.67 9.59
C GLU A 299 9.58 -28.51 9.04
N ASN A 300 10.22 -27.51 8.44
CA ASN A 300 9.54 -26.30 7.97
C ASN A 300 9.26 -26.29 6.47
N PHE A 301 9.75 -27.29 5.73
CA PHE A 301 9.65 -27.38 4.27
C PHE A 301 8.21 -27.14 3.77
N TYR A 302 7.22 -27.79 4.38
CA TYR A 302 5.80 -27.67 3.98
C TYR A 302 5.27 -26.23 4.00
N LYS A 303 5.78 -25.38 4.90
CA LYS A 303 5.40 -23.97 4.99
C LYS A 303 5.88 -23.20 3.76
N TYR A 304 7.10 -23.45 3.31
CA TYR A 304 7.65 -22.83 2.11
C TYR A 304 7.08 -23.45 0.83
N SER A 305 6.69 -24.72 0.86
CA SER A 305 5.89 -25.33 -0.21
C SER A 305 4.54 -24.64 -0.37
N TYR A 306 3.86 -24.33 0.75
CA TYR A 306 2.61 -23.55 0.75
C TYR A 306 2.83 -22.15 0.15
N LEU A 307 3.89 -21.44 0.56
CA LEU A 307 4.22 -20.13 -0.01
C LEU A 307 4.48 -20.19 -1.51
N TYR A 308 5.17 -21.25 -1.98
CA TYR A 308 5.38 -21.47 -3.39
C TYR A 308 4.05 -21.71 -4.13
N SER A 309 3.15 -22.54 -3.59
CA SER A 309 1.81 -22.72 -4.12
C SER A 309 1.02 -21.41 -4.19
N LEU A 310 1.05 -20.59 -3.13
CA LEU A 310 0.41 -19.28 -3.11
C LEU A 310 1.02 -18.34 -4.17
N LYS A 311 2.36 -18.32 -4.27
CA LYS A 311 3.09 -17.56 -5.28
C LYS A 311 2.69 -17.95 -6.71
N SER A 312 2.56 -19.23 -7.00
CA SER A 312 2.27 -19.71 -8.35
C SER A 312 0.79 -19.63 -8.71
N LEU A 313 -0.11 -19.90 -7.76
CA LEU A 313 -1.52 -20.19 -8.07
C LEU A 313 -2.53 -19.15 -7.54
N PHE A 314 -2.15 -18.27 -6.62
CA PHE A 314 -3.04 -17.22 -6.12
C PHE A 314 -3.20 -16.09 -7.15
N ASN A 315 -4.33 -16.04 -7.84
CA ASN A 315 -4.63 -15.00 -8.83
C ASN A 315 -6.12 -14.64 -8.83
N PRO A 316 -6.69 -14.18 -7.70
CA PRO A 316 -8.03 -13.62 -7.71
C PRO A 316 -8.06 -12.34 -8.57
N GLU A 317 -9.24 -11.98 -9.06
CA GLU A 317 -9.45 -10.74 -9.82
C GLU A 317 -8.94 -9.51 -9.05
N ASP A 318 -9.22 -9.46 -7.75
CA ASP A 318 -8.83 -8.37 -6.85
C ASP A 318 -7.47 -8.59 -6.17
N ALA A 319 -6.53 -9.29 -6.80
CA ALA A 319 -5.23 -9.62 -6.20
C ALA A 319 -4.47 -8.39 -5.66
N TRP A 320 -4.68 -7.22 -6.27
CA TRP A 320 -4.10 -5.95 -5.86
C TRP A 320 -4.48 -5.55 -4.43
N LEU A 321 -5.66 -5.95 -3.94
CA LEU A 321 -6.15 -5.62 -2.59
C LEU A 321 -5.26 -6.21 -1.49
N TYR A 322 -4.70 -7.38 -1.75
CA TYR A 322 -3.90 -8.15 -0.78
C TYR A 322 -2.40 -7.91 -0.94
N GLY A 323 -1.98 -7.15 -1.95
CA GLY A 323 -0.57 -7.03 -2.34
C GLY A 323 0.36 -6.49 -1.24
N ASN A 324 -0.16 -5.63 -0.37
CA ASN A 324 0.59 -5.10 0.78
C ASN A 324 0.42 -5.91 2.07
N LEU A 325 -0.41 -6.95 2.08
CA LEU A 325 -0.50 -7.85 3.21
C LEU A 325 0.64 -8.85 3.17
N SER A 326 1.09 -9.25 4.35
CA SER A 326 1.76 -10.53 4.54
C SER A 326 0.97 -11.65 3.82
N PRO A 327 1.64 -12.65 3.23
CA PRO A 327 0.95 -13.73 2.53
C PRO A 327 -0.20 -14.31 3.37
N LEU A 328 -1.37 -14.41 2.76
CA LEU A 328 -2.59 -14.91 3.41
C LEU A 328 -2.43 -16.39 3.76
N VAL A 329 -3.10 -16.86 4.80
CA VAL A 329 -3.05 -18.26 5.21
C VAL A 329 -4.28 -18.70 5.99
N ARG A 330 -4.66 -19.97 5.83
CA ARG A 330 -5.45 -20.71 6.82
C ARG A 330 -4.58 -21.78 7.43
N ILE A 331 -4.08 -21.53 8.63
CA ILE A 331 -3.06 -22.36 9.27
C ILE A 331 -3.56 -23.81 9.37
N GLU A 332 -4.80 -24.00 9.79
CA GLU A 332 -5.41 -25.31 9.96
C GLU A 332 -5.49 -26.10 8.64
N ASP A 333 -5.70 -25.40 7.52
CA ASP A 333 -5.69 -25.99 6.17
C ASP A 333 -4.28 -26.42 5.77
N VAL A 334 -3.27 -25.57 6.02
CA VAL A 334 -1.87 -25.87 5.71
C VAL A 334 -1.36 -27.05 6.53
N GLU A 335 -1.65 -27.08 7.82
CA GLU A 335 -1.24 -28.18 8.71
C GLU A 335 -1.88 -29.52 8.35
N ARG A 336 -3.15 -29.53 7.92
CA ARG A 336 -3.86 -30.76 7.54
C ARG A 336 -3.48 -31.28 6.16
N ASN A 337 -3.04 -30.40 5.25
CA ASN A 337 -2.81 -30.75 3.84
C ASN A 337 -1.35 -30.58 3.42
N LYS A 338 -0.39 -30.86 4.32
CA LYS A 338 1.06 -30.75 4.06
C LYS A 338 1.47 -31.48 2.77
N GLU A 339 1.01 -32.72 2.62
CA GLU A 339 1.29 -33.56 1.45
C GLU A 339 0.91 -32.87 0.13
N LEU A 340 -0.22 -32.17 0.09
CA LEU A 340 -0.70 -31.48 -1.10
C LEU A 340 0.28 -30.40 -1.55
N TYR A 341 0.72 -29.54 -0.64
CA TYR A 341 1.63 -28.44 -0.95
C TYR A 341 3.05 -28.93 -1.25
N ILE A 342 3.53 -29.92 -0.49
CA ILE A 342 4.83 -30.56 -0.73
C ILE A 342 4.88 -31.19 -2.11
N SER A 343 3.86 -32.00 -2.45
CA SER A 343 3.77 -32.68 -3.74
C SER A 343 3.74 -31.67 -4.89
N TYR A 344 2.99 -30.58 -4.75
CA TYR A 344 2.98 -29.51 -5.74
C TYR A 344 4.37 -28.89 -5.93
N ALA A 345 5.04 -28.53 -4.83
CA ALA A 345 6.36 -27.90 -4.89
C ALA A 345 7.40 -28.80 -5.55
N ILE A 346 7.47 -30.08 -5.17
CA ILE A 346 8.44 -31.03 -5.73
C ILE A 346 8.18 -31.29 -7.22
N LYS A 347 6.92 -31.38 -7.63
CA LYS A 347 6.56 -31.66 -9.02
C LYS A 347 6.75 -30.47 -9.97
N THR A 348 6.58 -29.24 -9.49
CA THR A 348 6.49 -28.06 -10.37
C THR A 348 7.63 -27.07 -10.22
N ASN A 349 8.38 -27.10 -9.11
CA ASN A 349 9.53 -26.23 -8.97
C ASN A 349 10.80 -26.88 -9.54
N ARG A 350 11.39 -26.22 -10.55
CA ARG A 350 12.60 -26.67 -11.26
C ARG A 350 13.77 -27.03 -10.34
N VAL A 351 13.88 -26.41 -9.17
CA VAL A 351 14.96 -26.66 -8.20
C VAL A 351 15.02 -28.14 -7.80
N PHE A 352 13.88 -28.83 -7.68
CA PHE A 352 13.87 -30.25 -7.33
C PHE A 352 14.28 -31.16 -8.48
N GLY A 353 14.18 -30.69 -9.73
CA GLY A 353 14.81 -31.35 -10.87
C GLY A 353 16.33 -31.22 -10.84
N GLU A 354 16.84 -30.03 -10.48
CA GLU A 354 18.28 -29.73 -10.42
C GLU A 354 18.99 -30.43 -9.25
N MET A 355 18.35 -30.57 -8.10
CA MET A 355 18.94 -31.22 -6.91
C MET A 355 18.95 -32.75 -6.97
N GLY A 356 18.33 -33.35 -7.99
CA GLY A 356 18.16 -34.80 -8.11
C GLY A 356 17.15 -35.39 -7.11
N SER A 357 16.88 -36.70 -7.26
CA SER A 357 15.82 -37.39 -6.51
C SER A 357 16.12 -37.57 -5.02
N PHE A 358 17.37 -37.41 -4.59
CA PHE A 358 17.79 -37.66 -3.21
C PHE A 358 17.08 -36.75 -2.19
N ILE A 359 17.02 -35.43 -2.46
CA ILE A 359 16.38 -34.47 -1.55
C ILE A 359 14.87 -34.67 -1.53
N SER A 360 14.25 -34.86 -2.70
CA SER A 360 12.82 -35.17 -2.81
C SER A 360 12.46 -36.44 -2.04
N ARG A 361 13.31 -37.49 -2.09
CA ARG A 361 13.13 -38.72 -1.32
C ARG A 361 13.26 -38.49 0.19
N LYS A 362 14.26 -37.72 0.63
CA LYS A 362 14.40 -37.35 2.06
C LYS A 362 13.17 -36.60 2.58
N ILE A 363 12.64 -35.66 1.80
CA ILE A 363 11.40 -34.95 2.15
C ILE A 363 10.23 -35.94 2.18
N ALA A 364 10.12 -36.83 1.18
CA ALA A 364 9.05 -37.82 1.12
C ALA A 364 9.04 -38.74 2.35
N GLU A 365 10.21 -39.25 2.73
CA GLU A 365 10.42 -40.10 3.90
C GLU A 365 10.06 -39.38 5.20
N PHE A 366 10.52 -38.13 5.38
CA PHE A 366 10.24 -37.34 6.57
C PHE A 366 8.73 -37.09 6.76
N TYR A 367 8.02 -36.73 5.69
CA TYR A 367 6.57 -36.46 5.75
C TYR A 367 5.70 -37.70 5.55
N LYS A 368 6.30 -38.88 5.31
CA LYS A 368 5.60 -40.14 5.01
C LYS A 368 4.65 -40.02 3.81
N ILE A 369 5.06 -39.30 2.77
CA ILE A 369 4.27 -39.07 1.56
C ILE A 369 4.77 -39.92 0.39
N ARG A 370 3.86 -40.28 -0.51
CA ARG A 370 4.22 -40.95 -1.76
C ARG A 370 4.35 -39.91 -2.87
N ILE A 371 5.57 -39.60 -3.27
CA ILE A 371 5.82 -38.74 -4.43
C ILE A 371 5.72 -39.61 -5.68
N ASP A 372 4.51 -39.78 -6.17
CA ASP A 372 4.30 -40.34 -7.50
C ASP A 372 4.59 -39.26 -8.54
N ASN A 373 5.69 -39.38 -9.28
CA ASN A 373 6.06 -38.44 -10.35
C ASN A 373 5.10 -38.46 -11.55
N THR A 374 4.14 -39.41 -11.62
CA THR A 374 3.24 -39.60 -12.76
C THR A 374 1.82 -39.05 -12.54
N GLY A 375 1.42 -38.78 -11.29
CA GLY A 375 0.09 -38.24 -11.01
C GLY A 375 -0.15 -36.83 -11.59
N PRO A 376 -1.37 -36.50 -12.07
CA PRO A 376 -1.66 -35.28 -12.82
C PRO A 376 -1.53 -34.02 -11.95
N VAL A 377 -0.57 -33.17 -12.29
CA VAL A 377 -0.33 -31.86 -11.64
C VAL A 377 -1.58 -30.99 -11.66
N ASP A 378 -2.37 -31.03 -12.73
CA ASP A 378 -3.60 -30.25 -12.90
C ASP A 378 -4.62 -30.49 -11.77
N LYS A 379 -4.73 -31.73 -11.29
CA LYS A 379 -5.64 -32.06 -10.18
C LYS A 379 -5.17 -31.41 -8.89
N ILE A 380 -3.86 -31.46 -8.61
CA ILE A 380 -3.23 -30.82 -7.45
C ILE A 380 -3.44 -29.31 -7.52
N GLU A 381 -3.18 -28.70 -8.68
CA GLU A 381 -3.40 -27.27 -8.88
C GLU A 381 -4.85 -26.86 -8.65
N LYS A 382 -5.80 -27.59 -9.23
CA LYS A 382 -7.23 -27.31 -9.07
C LYS A 382 -7.63 -27.37 -7.60
N THR A 383 -7.16 -28.39 -6.86
CA THR A 383 -7.42 -28.50 -5.41
C THR A 383 -6.81 -27.33 -4.64
N ILE A 384 -5.57 -26.93 -4.94
CA ILE A 384 -4.92 -25.80 -4.28
C ILE A 384 -5.64 -24.49 -4.60
N LYS A 385 -5.95 -24.21 -5.88
CA LYS A 385 -6.71 -23.01 -6.31
C LYS A 385 -8.03 -22.90 -5.56
N ASN A 386 -8.80 -23.99 -5.45
CA ASN A 386 -10.05 -24.01 -4.68
C ASN A 386 -9.85 -23.68 -3.20
N ARG A 387 -8.73 -24.07 -2.59
CA ARG A 387 -8.39 -23.71 -1.20
C ARG A 387 -7.94 -22.26 -1.08
N LEU A 388 -7.14 -21.77 -2.03
CA LEU A 388 -6.66 -20.39 -2.04
C LEU A 388 -7.79 -19.38 -2.29
N ASN A 389 -8.77 -19.72 -3.12
CA ASN A 389 -9.92 -18.86 -3.43
C ASN A 389 -10.84 -18.58 -2.24
N LYS A 390 -10.74 -19.34 -1.14
CA LYS A 390 -11.49 -19.04 0.08
C LYS A 390 -10.67 -18.25 1.12
N LEU A 391 -9.54 -17.66 0.71
CA LEU A 391 -8.76 -16.68 1.48
C LEU A 391 -9.16 -15.23 1.17
N VAL A 392 -9.99 -15.02 0.15
CA VAL A 392 -10.41 -13.71 -0.35
C VAL A 392 -11.87 -13.42 0.00
N ILE A 393 -12.27 -12.16 -0.10
CA ILE A 393 -13.64 -11.66 0.11
C ILE A 393 -14.54 -11.79 -1.11
#